data_AF-A0A858BX73-F1
#
_entry.id   AF-A0A858BX73-F1
#
_cell.length_a   1.000
_cell.length_b   1.000
_cell.length_c   1.000
_cell.angle_alpha   90.00
_cell.angle_beta   90.00
_cell.angle_gamma   90.00
#
_symmetry.space_group_name_H-M   'P 1'
#
loop_
_entity.id
_entity.type
_entity.pdbx_description
1 polymer ?
#
loop_
_entity_poly.entity_id
_entity_poly.type
_entity_poly.pdbx_seq_one_letter_code
_entity_poly.pdbx_strand_id
1 'polypeptide(L)'
;MPMTVVTLTNVPSSLRGDLTKWLQEISTGVYVGNINARIREELWKRILDNIKQGQATLSYAKRGEIGYDFMVHNTKREVIYCDGIPLVFLPKEVSSTPMQQLGFSNAAKHEKIKRARQHRKSVSENESERYVVIDVETTGINPEKDQIIEIAAIKMEGSEMIVFQKLIKIENGLQKEIAELTGITDGMLANDGKDIAVVLDEFLDFVGNAILVGYNVKFDISFLNAELKKSGHAALMNKSICLLQEAKRKQKLLRDYKLSTVLKKYDISTEGLHRAYVDAKAEYELAMKLNIF
;
A
#
# COMPACT_ATOMS: atom_id res chain seq x y z
N MET A 1 -4.75 -6.31 42.97
CA MET A 1 -3.69 -7.35 42.97
C MET A 1 -2.65 -6.94 41.93
N PRO A 2 -1.34 -6.93 42.25
CA PRO A 2 -0.34 -6.63 41.24
C PRO A 2 -0.41 -7.70 40.15
N MET A 3 -0.47 -7.26 38.91
CA MET A 3 -0.57 -8.10 37.72
C MET A 3 0.56 -7.73 36.78
N THR A 4 1.22 -8.74 36.22
CA THR A 4 2.25 -8.59 35.19
C THR A 4 1.74 -9.23 33.91
N VAL A 5 1.86 -8.50 32.80
CA VAL A 5 1.47 -8.94 31.47
C VAL A 5 2.68 -8.85 30.57
N VAL A 6 3.01 -9.93 29.85
CA VAL A 6 4.10 -9.97 28.88
C VAL A 6 3.53 -10.28 27.51
N THR A 7 3.79 -9.45 26.52
CA THR A 7 3.42 -9.69 25.13
C THR A 7 4.66 -9.91 24.28
N LEU A 8 4.68 -10.97 23.49
CA LEU A 8 5.80 -11.38 22.65
C LEU A 8 5.32 -11.58 21.21
N THR A 9 6.12 -11.14 20.25
CA THR A 9 5.86 -11.34 18.81
C THR A 9 7.15 -11.82 18.13
N ASN A 10 7.05 -12.81 17.24
CA ASN A 10 8.20 -13.36 16.50
C ASN A 10 9.36 -13.84 17.40
N VAL A 11 9.04 -14.53 18.51
CA VAL A 11 10.03 -15.11 19.44
C VAL A 11 10.14 -16.64 19.28
N PRO A 12 11.33 -17.24 19.54
CA PRO A 12 11.53 -18.68 19.49
C PRO A 12 10.59 -19.45 20.43
N SER A 13 10.18 -20.66 20.03
CA SER A 13 9.31 -21.53 20.84
C SER A 13 9.94 -21.93 22.18
N SER A 14 11.28 -21.97 22.26
CA SER A 14 12.01 -22.24 23.51
C SER A 14 11.76 -21.15 24.56
N LEU A 15 11.76 -19.87 24.16
CA LEU A 15 11.47 -18.75 25.06
C LEU A 15 10.00 -18.75 25.50
N ARG A 16 9.08 -19.06 24.58
CA ARG A 16 7.65 -19.21 24.91
C ARG A 16 7.42 -20.27 25.98
N GLY A 17 7.98 -21.47 25.78
CA GLY A 17 7.86 -22.57 26.74
C GLY A 17 8.63 -22.34 28.04
N ASP A 18 9.65 -21.48 28.05
CA ASP A 18 10.39 -21.14 29.26
C ASP A 18 9.63 -20.16 30.15
N LEU A 19 8.86 -19.24 29.57
CA LEU A 19 8.03 -18.27 30.31
C LEU A 19 6.81 -18.89 31.00
N THR A 20 6.31 -20.04 30.52
CA THR A 20 5.18 -20.74 31.14
C THR A 20 5.48 -21.25 32.55
N LYS A 21 6.76 -21.28 32.95
CA LYS A 21 7.18 -21.62 34.32
C LYS A 21 6.72 -20.58 35.36
N TRP A 22 6.49 -19.34 34.94
CA TRP A 22 6.13 -18.22 35.84
C TRP A 22 4.82 -17.53 35.45
N LEU A 23 4.41 -17.62 34.19
CA LEU A 23 3.26 -16.91 33.64
C LEU A 23 2.33 -17.86 32.89
N GLN A 24 1.03 -17.57 32.90
CA GLN A 24 0.02 -18.30 32.12
C GLN A 24 -0.11 -17.67 30.73
N GLU A 25 0.04 -18.44 29.65
CA GLU A 25 -0.31 -17.98 28.31
C GLU A 25 -1.83 -17.98 28.14
N ILE A 26 -2.43 -16.80 27.96
CA ILE A 26 -3.88 -16.62 27.80
C ILE A 26 -4.31 -16.43 26.34
N SER A 27 -3.36 -16.04 25.49
CA SER A 27 -3.49 -15.92 24.04
C SER A 27 -2.11 -16.06 23.43
N THR A 28 -2.02 -16.31 22.12
CA THR A 28 -0.73 -16.52 21.45
C THR A 28 0.23 -15.35 21.70
N GLY A 29 1.31 -15.62 22.43
CA GLY A 29 2.31 -14.61 22.78
C GLY A 29 1.88 -13.63 23.87
N VAL A 30 0.77 -13.86 24.57
CA VAL A 30 0.30 -13.04 25.70
C VAL A 30 0.32 -13.86 26.98
N TYR A 31 1.20 -13.47 27.90
CA TYR A 31 1.44 -14.13 29.18
C TYR A 31 1.01 -13.25 30.33
N VAL A 32 0.35 -13.84 31.33
CA VAL A 32 -0.17 -13.14 32.50
C VAL A 32 0.26 -13.87 33.76
N GLY A 33 0.72 -13.13 34.76
CA GLY A 33 1.02 -13.70 36.07
C GLY A 33 1.19 -12.64 37.15
N ASN A 34 1.38 -13.11 38.38
CA ASN A 34 1.63 -12.26 39.53
C ASN A 34 3.02 -12.57 40.08
N ILE A 35 4.00 -11.76 39.69
CA ILE A 35 5.41 -11.93 40.06
C ILE A 35 5.92 -10.69 40.80
N ASN A 36 6.85 -10.90 41.74
CA ASN A 36 7.47 -9.80 42.48
C ASN A 36 8.49 -9.03 41.61
N ALA A 37 8.92 -7.86 42.08
CA ALA A 37 9.82 -6.97 41.33
C ALA A 37 11.14 -7.64 40.93
N ARG A 38 11.72 -8.45 41.83
CA ARG A 38 13.00 -9.15 41.58
C ARG A 38 12.86 -10.22 40.49
N ILE A 39 11.81 -11.04 40.55
CA ILE A 39 11.53 -12.07 39.54
C ILE A 39 11.21 -11.40 38.19
N ARG A 40 10.48 -10.28 38.21
CA ARG A 40 10.19 -9.50 37.00
C ARG A 40 11.46 -9.01 36.30
N GLU A 41 12.40 -8.45 37.05
CA GLU A 41 13.67 -7.95 36.49
C GLU A 41 14.52 -9.07 35.89
N GLU A 42 14.61 -10.21 36.56
CA GLU A 42 15.32 -11.38 36.04
C GLU A 42 14.61 -12.00 34.83
N LEU A 43 13.27 -12.08 34.85
CA LEU A 43 12.48 -12.55 33.71
C LEU A 43 12.63 -11.62 32.51
N TRP A 44 12.71 -10.30 32.73
CA TRP A 44 12.97 -9.34 31.67
C TRP A 44 14.36 -9.52 31.06
N LYS A 45 15.42 -9.64 31.86
CA LYS A 45 16.78 -9.95 31.35
C LYS A 45 16.77 -11.23 30.52
N ARG A 46 16.10 -12.26 31.01
CA ARG A 46 16.02 -13.57 30.32
C ARG A 46 15.27 -13.50 29.00
N ILE A 47 14.25 -12.64 28.90
CA ILE A 47 13.60 -12.31 27.62
C ILE A 47 14.60 -11.64 26.70
N LEU A 48 15.33 -10.62 27.17
CA LEU A 48 16.32 -9.89 26.37
C LEU A 48 17.47 -10.79 25.87
N ASP A 49 17.95 -11.72 26.67
CA ASP A 49 19.06 -12.61 26.28
C ASP A 49 18.65 -13.62 25.20
N ASN A 50 17.37 -13.97 25.14
CA ASN A 50 16.85 -15.01 24.25
C ASN A 50 15.99 -14.46 23.09
N ILE A 51 15.69 -13.17 23.10
CA ILE A 51 14.97 -12.51 22.02
C ILE A 51 15.95 -12.17 20.90
N LYS A 52 15.72 -12.74 19.72
CA LYS A 52 16.53 -12.46 18.51
C LYS A 52 16.02 -11.18 17.84
N GLN A 53 15.15 -11.34 16.85
CA GLN A 53 14.49 -10.24 16.12
C GLN A 53 13.04 -10.03 16.54
N GLY A 54 12.61 -10.69 17.62
CA GLY A 54 11.25 -10.59 18.15
C GLY A 54 11.00 -9.28 18.86
N GLN A 55 9.73 -9.00 19.17
CA GLN A 55 9.31 -7.86 19.97
C GLN A 55 8.83 -8.34 21.33
N ALA A 56 9.17 -7.61 22.39
CA ALA A 56 8.67 -7.87 23.73
C ALA A 56 8.15 -6.60 24.39
N THR A 57 7.05 -6.73 25.12
CA THR A 57 6.56 -5.70 26.04
C THR A 57 6.19 -6.37 27.35
N LEU A 58 6.64 -5.81 28.47
CA LEU A 58 6.31 -6.27 29.80
C LEU A 58 5.65 -5.11 30.55
N SER A 59 4.39 -5.27 30.92
CA SER A 59 3.61 -4.32 31.71
C SER A 59 3.42 -4.85 33.12
N TYR A 60 3.56 -4.00 34.13
CA TYR A 60 3.47 -4.38 35.53
C TYR A 60 2.84 -3.30 36.39
N ALA A 61 2.17 -3.69 37.47
CA ALA A 61 1.65 -2.74 38.45
C ALA A 61 2.78 -1.95 39.13
N LYS A 62 2.70 -0.63 39.11
CA LYS A 62 3.63 0.29 39.79
C LYS A 62 2.82 1.42 40.43
N ARG A 63 3.24 1.84 41.61
CA ARG A 63 2.59 2.96 42.31
C ARG A 63 2.93 4.26 41.58
N GLY A 64 1.94 4.83 40.90
CA GLY A 64 1.99 6.07 40.13
C GLY A 64 0.59 6.45 39.66
N GLU A 65 0.42 7.59 38.99
CA GLU A 65 -0.91 8.13 38.62
C GLU A 65 -1.73 7.17 37.75
N ILE A 66 -1.07 6.48 36.82
CA ILE A 66 -1.71 5.51 35.91
C ILE A 66 -1.79 4.09 36.51
N GLY A 67 -1.14 3.83 37.64
CA GLY A 67 -1.19 2.54 38.34
C GLY A 67 -0.38 1.39 37.72
N TYR A 68 0.31 1.61 36.61
CA TYR A 68 1.21 0.62 35.97
C TYR A 68 2.42 1.28 35.32
N ASP A 69 3.40 0.47 34.94
CA ASP A 69 4.56 0.86 34.16
C ASP A 69 4.88 -0.28 33.19
N PHE A 70 5.67 -0.01 32.16
CA PHE A 70 5.97 -1.02 31.14
C PHE A 70 7.34 -0.84 30.51
N MET A 71 7.90 -1.96 30.04
CA MET A 71 9.20 -2.05 29.39
C MET A 71 8.99 -2.60 27.99
N VAL A 72 9.72 -2.08 27.01
CA VAL A 72 9.61 -2.50 25.62
C VAL A 72 10.99 -2.85 25.06
N HIS A 73 11.03 -3.81 24.14
CA HIS A 73 12.23 -4.16 23.41
C HIS A 73 11.91 -4.43 21.93
N ASN A 74 12.72 -3.84 21.04
CA ASN A 74 12.65 -4.03 19.60
C ASN A 74 11.29 -3.69 18.97
N THR A 75 10.54 -2.78 19.63
CA THR A 75 9.28 -2.23 19.12
C THR A 75 9.54 -0.92 18.38
N LYS A 76 8.69 -0.57 17.40
CA LYS A 76 8.66 0.78 16.78
C LYS A 76 8.17 1.88 17.74
N ARG A 77 8.19 1.62 19.04
CA ARG A 77 7.61 2.40 20.11
C ARG A 77 8.71 2.65 21.13
N GLU A 78 8.93 3.90 21.45
CA GLU A 78 9.81 4.35 22.52
C GLU A 78 8.95 4.87 23.68
N VAL A 79 9.43 4.70 24.91
CA VAL A 79 8.73 5.20 26.10
C VAL A 79 9.36 6.52 26.50
N ILE A 80 8.58 7.60 26.51
CA ILE A 80 9.01 8.91 26.97
C ILE A 80 8.21 9.25 28.23
N TYR A 81 8.89 9.58 29.32
CA TYR A 81 8.24 10.03 30.54
C TYR A 81 8.00 11.55 30.46
N CYS A 82 6.73 11.96 30.48
CA CYS A 82 6.33 13.36 30.63
C CYS A 82 5.63 13.51 31.97
N ASP A 83 6.20 14.31 32.88
CA ASP A 83 5.65 14.56 34.22
C ASP A 83 5.28 13.28 35.02
N GLY A 84 6.08 12.22 34.86
CA GLY A 84 5.87 10.95 35.56
C GLY A 84 4.88 9.98 34.90
N ILE A 85 4.28 10.37 33.77
CA ILE A 85 3.40 9.52 32.96
C ILE A 85 4.21 8.92 31.80
N PRO A 86 4.24 7.58 31.63
CA PRO A 86 4.86 6.96 30.47
C PRO A 86 3.98 7.15 29.22
N LEU A 87 4.49 7.90 28.24
CA LEU A 87 3.89 8.09 26.93
C LEU A 87 4.54 7.17 25.89
N VAL A 88 3.73 6.65 24.97
CA VAL A 88 4.22 5.84 23.84
C VAL A 88 4.52 6.77 22.66
N PHE A 89 5.80 6.96 22.38
CA PHE A 89 6.28 7.68 21.20
C PHE A 89 6.50 6.69 20.05
N LEU A 90 6.02 7.02 18.85
CA LEU A 90 6.39 6.30 17.63
C LEU A 90 7.39 7.16 16.84
N PRO A 91 8.69 6.82 16.84
CA PRO A 91 9.67 7.54 16.05
C PRO A 91 9.29 7.47 14.57
N LYS A 92 9.18 8.62 13.90
CA LYS A 92 9.24 8.65 12.44
C LYS A 92 10.66 8.23 12.06
N GLU A 93 10.79 7.17 11.25
CA GLU A 93 12.07 6.69 10.75
C GLU A 93 12.84 7.87 10.12
N VAL A 94 13.90 8.32 10.81
CA VAL A 94 14.91 9.21 10.24
C VAL A 94 15.77 8.29 9.37
N SER A 95 15.51 8.28 8.07
CA SER A 95 16.35 7.59 7.11
C SER A 95 17.80 8.06 7.29
N SER A 96 18.67 7.17 7.74
CA SER A 96 20.11 7.34 7.66
C SER A 96 20.49 7.54 6.20
N THR A 97 20.83 8.77 5.86
CA THR A 97 21.36 9.13 4.55
C THR A 97 22.71 8.41 4.38
N PRO A 98 22.92 7.56 3.35
CA PRO A 98 24.27 7.16 2.99
C PRO A 98 25.04 8.40 2.51
N MET A 99 26.32 8.42 2.86
CA MET A 99 27.36 9.38 2.45
C MET A 99 27.03 10.20 1.18
N GLN A 100 27.02 11.53 1.35
CA GLN A 100 26.75 12.51 0.29
C GLN A 100 27.73 12.34 -0.89
N GLN A 101 27.21 12.02 -2.08
CA GLN A 101 27.80 12.52 -3.32
C GLN A 101 27.41 14.00 -3.47
N LEU A 102 28.42 14.85 -3.64
CA LEU A 102 28.29 16.29 -3.84
C LEU A 102 27.34 16.61 -5.01
N GLY A 103 26.17 17.19 -4.71
CA GLY A 103 25.20 17.59 -5.72
C GLY A 103 24.10 18.49 -5.16
N PHE A 104 24.17 19.77 -5.54
CA PHE A 104 23.21 20.88 -5.41
C PHE A 104 22.41 21.01 -4.09
N SER A 105 22.68 22.12 -3.39
CA SER A 105 22.16 22.54 -2.08
C SER A 105 20.65 22.34 -1.90
N ASN A 106 20.25 21.82 -0.73
CA ASN A 106 18.86 21.64 -0.28
C ASN A 106 17.98 22.90 -0.37
N ALA A 107 18.57 24.09 -0.45
CA ALA A 107 17.84 25.34 -0.66
C ALA A 107 17.13 25.37 -2.02
N ALA A 108 17.77 24.91 -3.12
CA ALA A 108 17.19 24.95 -4.47
C ALA A 108 16.03 23.95 -4.65
N LYS A 109 16.09 22.79 -3.98
CA LYS A 109 14.98 21.82 -3.93
C LYS A 109 13.79 22.37 -3.14
N HIS A 110 14.04 23.00 -1.99
CA HIS A 110 12.97 23.65 -1.22
C HIS A 110 12.34 24.83 -1.95
N GLU A 111 13.11 25.56 -2.76
CA GLU A 111 12.62 26.67 -3.57
C GLU A 111 11.75 26.19 -4.74
N LYS A 112 12.12 25.09 -5.42
CA LYS A 112 11.27 24.41 -6.42
C LYS A 112 9.98 23.86 -5.81
N ILE A 113 10.04 23.27 -4.62
CA ILE A 113 8.86 22.76 -3.88
C ILE A 113 7.96 23.93 -3.40
N LYS A 114 8.55 25.05 -2.95
CA LYS A 114 7.79 26.26 -2.62
C LYS A 114 7.12 26.88 -3.84
N ARG A 115 7.80 26.95 -4.99
CA ARG A 115 7.21 27.42 -6.25
C ARG A 115 6.06 26.51 -6.72
N ALA A 116 6.22 25.18 -6.63
CA ALA A 116 5.16 24.22 -6.92
C ALA A 116 3.96 24.33 -5.94
N ARG A 117 4.22 24.64 -4.65
CA ARG A 117 3.17 24.91 -3.64
C ARG A 117 2.52 26.29 -3.79
N GLN A 118 3.22 27.29 -4.29
CA GLN A 118 2.65 28.62 -4.56
C GLN A 118 1.72 28.56 -5.78
N HIS A 119 1.98 27.68 -6.75
CA HIS A 119 1.05 27.38 -7.85
C HIS A 119 -0.24 26.66 -7.42
N ARG A 120 -0.30 26.07 -6.22
CA ARG A 120 -1.50 25.41 -5.67
C ARG A 120 -2.53 26.36 -5.08
N LYS A 121 -2.25 27.67 -4.99
CA LYS A 121 -3.10 28.59 -4.21
C LYS A 121 -4.22 29.27 -5.01
N SER A 122 -4.47 28.86 -6.24
CA SER A 122 -5.49 29.50 -7.08
C SER A 122 -6.14 28.56 -8.09
N VAL A 123 -6.65 27.40 -7.67
CA VAL A 123 -7.74 26.73 -8.40
C VAL A 123 -8.63 26.05 -7.37
N SER A 124 -9.92 26.33 -7.42
CA SER A 124 -10.94 25.54 -6.72
C SER A 124 -10.95 24.13 -7.33
N GLU A 125 -10.13 23.22 -6.78
CA GLU A 125 -10.06 21.83 -7.26
C GLU A 125 -11.42 21.14 -7.04
N ASN A 126 -12.09 20.73 -8.12
CA ASN A 126 -13.17 19.75 -8.02
C ASN A 126 -12.60 18.49 -7.37
N GLU A 127 -13.33 17.87 -6.43
CA GLU A 127 -12.86 16.63 -5.79
C GLU A 127 -12.62 15.50 -6.80
N SER A 128 -13.38 15.48 -7.92
CA SER A 128 -13.23 14.51 -9.02
C SER A 128 -11.92 14.67 -9.82
N GLU A 129 -11.35 15.87 -9.90
CA GLU A 129 -10.08 16.14 -10.62
C GLU A 129 -8.85 15.56 -9.89
N ARG A 130 -9.04 15.07 -8.66
CA ARG A 130 -7.99 14.45 -7.85
C ARG A 130 -7.85 12.95 -8.08
N TYR A 131 -8.75 12.32 -8.82
CA TYR A 131 -8.75 10.88 -9.01
C TYR A 131 -8.44 10.52 -10.45
N VAL A 132 -7.64 9.47 -10.60
CA VAL A 132 -7.37 8.84 -11.90
C VAL A 132 -7.67 7.37 -11.76
N VAL A 133 -8.64 6.88 -12.54
CA VAL A 133 -8.93 5.45 -12.64
C VAL A 133 -7.91 4.84 -13.60
N ILE A 134 -7.27 3.74 -13.23
CA ILE A 134 -6.26 3.07 -14.03
C ILE A 134 -6.58 1.60 -14.18
N ASP A 135 -6.24 1.05 -15.34
CA ASP A 135 -6.28 -0.39 -15.61
C ASP A 135 -5.16 -0.75 -16.60
N VAL A 136 -4.57 -1.93 -16.45
CA VAL A 136 -3.55 -2.45 -17.37
C VAL A 136 -3.89 -3.87 -17.82
N GLU A 137 -3.74 -4.12 -19.12
CA GLU A 137 -3.76 -5.48 -19.67
C GLU A 137 -2.33 -5.99 -19.81
N THR A 138 -2.13 -7.28 -19.54
CA THR A 138 -0.80 -7.89 -19.47
C THR A 138 -0.77 -9.27 -20.11
N THR A 139 0.42 -9.77 -20.42
CA THR A 139 0.60 -11.13 -20.98
C THR A 139 0.47 -12.24 -19.93
N GLY A 140 0.29 -11.90 -18.65
CA GLY A 140 0.29 -12.86 -17.55
C GLY A 140 0.00 -12.23 -16.19
N ILE A 141 0.62 -12.71 -15.11
CA ILE A 141 0.31 -12.25 -13.73
C ILE A 141 1.55 -11.85 -12.92
N ASN A 142 2.75 -12.08 -13.45
CA ASN A 142 4.00 -11.84 -12.77
C ASN A 142 4.70 -10.59 -13.35
N PRO A 143 4.75 -9.47 -12.62
CA PRO A 143 5.32 -8.22 -13.14
C PRO A 143 6.83 -8.27 -13.43
N GLU A 144 7.54 -9.27 -12.91
CA GLU A 144 8.98 -9.45 -13.20
C GLU A 144 9.23 -10.26 -14.48
N LYS A 145 8.23 -11.00 -14.99
CA LYS A 145 8.36 -11.92 -16.14
C LYS A 145 7.45 -11.56 -17.31
N ASP A 146 6.24 -11.13 -17.01
CA ASP A 146 5.20 -10.81 -17.97
C ASP A 146 5.26 -9.33 -18.34
N GLN A 147 4.67 -8.98 -19.48
CA GLN A 147 4.74 -7.64 -20.06
C GLN A 147 3.36 -6.97 -20.05
N ILE A 148 3.35 -5.64 -19.92
CA ILE A 148 2.15 -4.83 -20.16
C ILE A 148 1.90 -4.75 -21.66
N ILE A 149 0.64 -4.89 -22.09
CA ILE A 149 0.21 -4.80 -23.50
C ILE A 149 -0.76 -3.65 -23.76
N GLU A 150 -1.47 -3.17 -22.74
CA GLU A 150 -2.32 -1.97 -22.81
C GLU A 150 -2.28 -1.23 -21.47
N ILE A 151 -2.25 0.10 -21.51
CA ILE A 151 -2.42 0.96 -20.34
C ILE A 151 -3.58 1.90 -20.62
N ALA A 152 -4.55 1.95 -19.71
CA ALA A 152 -5.60 2.95 -19.71
C ALA A 152 -5.61 3.73 -18.40
N ALA A 153 -5.89 5.03 -18.51
CA ALA A 153 -6.17 5.89 -17.38
C ALA A 153 -7.24 6.93 -17.73
N ILE A 154 -8.14 7.21 -16.79
CA ILE A 154 -9.27 8.11 -16.99
C ILE A 154 -9.36 9.06 -15.80
N LYS A 155 -9.55 10.35 -16.08
CA LYS A 155 -9.86 11.37 -15.08
C LYS A 155 -10.91 12.34 -15.61
N MET A 156 -11.54 13.09 -14.71
CA MET A 156 -12.44 14.17 -15.08
C MET A 156 -11.72 15.51 -14.98
N GLU A 157 -11.92 16.37 -15.97
CA GLU A 157 -11.59 17.80 -15.90
C GLU A 157 -12.90 18.58 -16.07
N GLY A 158 -13.43 19.11 -14.97
CA GLY A 158 -14.82 19.57 -14.91
C GLY A 158 -15.82 18.46 -15.27
N SER A 159 -16.55 18.65 -16.38
CA SER A 159 -17.50 17.66 -16.92
C SER A 159 -16.94 16.81 -18.05
N GLU A 160 -15.70 17.06 -18.46
CA GLU A 160 -15.06 16.33 -19.57
C GLU A 160 -14.29 15.13 -19.05
N MET A 161 -14.45 13.98 -19.70
CA MET A 161 -13.69 12.77 -19.42
C MET A 161 -12.41 12.79 -20.26
N ILE A 162 -11.27 12.96 -19.59
CA ILE A 162 -9.96 12.91 -20.24
C ILE A 162 -9.44 11.48 -20.16
N VAL A 163 -9.05 10.93 -21.31
CA VAL A 163 -8.66 9.54 -21.48
C VAL A 163 -7.21 9.44 -21.94
N PHE A 164 -6.45 8.62 -21.24
CA PHE A 164 -5.17 8.08 -21.66
C PHE A 164 -5.36 6.62 -22.03
N GLN A 165 -5.00 6.23 -23.25
CA GLN A 165 -5.03 4.83 -23.68
C GLN A 165 -3.86 4.61 -24.64
N LYS A 166 -3.04 3.60 -24.36
CA LYS A 166 -1.88 3.23 -25.19
C LYS A 166 -1.72 1.70 -25.22
N LEU A 167 -1.50 1.17 -26.42
CA LEU A 167 -1.00 -0.19 -26.61
C LEU A 167 0.52 -0.19 -26.48
N ILE A 168 1.07 -1.28 -25.97
CA ILE A 168 2.49 -1.43 -25.73
C ILE A 168 3.06 -2.47 -26.69
N LYS A 169 4.12 -2.10 -27.39
CA LYS A 169 4.82 -3.03 -28.27
C LYS A 169 5.55 -4.08 -27.42
N ILE A 170 5.35 -5.35 -27.76
CA ILE A 170 6.07 -6.48 -27.17
C ILE A 170 6.93 -7.18 -28.23
N GLU A 171 8.03 -7.79 -27.79
CA GLU A 171 8.94 -8.52 -28.69
C GLU A 171 8.52 -9.97 -28.90
N ASN A 172 7.93 -10.58 -27.86
CA ASN A 172 7.42 -11.94 -27.90
C ASN A 172 5.94 -11.91 -28.27
N GLY A 173 5.52 -12.73 -29.23
CA GLY A 173 4.12 -12.81 -29.64
C GLY A 173 3.18 -13.11 -28.48
N LEU A 174 1.93 -12.64 -28.60
CA LEU A 174 0.90 -12.79 -27.60
C LEU A 174 0.35 -14.21 -27.59
N GLN A 175 0.19 -14.78 -26.40
CA GLN A 175 -0.46 -16.08 -26.25
C GLN A 175 -1.91 -16.01 -26.75
N LYS A 176 -2.36 -17.07 -27.42
CA LYS A 176 -3.68 -17.11 -28.05
C LYS A 176 -4.80 -16.87 -27.04
N GLU A 177 -4.66 -17.41 -25.84
CA GLU A 177 -5.62 -17.27 -24.75
C GLU A 177 -5.75 -15.81 -24.29
N ILE A 178 -4.65 -15.06 -24.25
CA ILE A 178 -4.66 -13.64 -23.89
C ILE A 178 -5.26 -12.81 -25.03
N ALA A 179 -4.94 -13.14 -26.28
CA ALA A 179 -5.52 -12.48 -27.45
C ALA A 179 -7.04 -12.71 -27.54
N GLU A 180 -7.51 -13.91 -27.24
CA GLU A 180 -8.95 -14.24 -27.18
C GLU A 180 -9.65 -13.57 -26.00
N LEU A 181 -8.99 -13.49 -24.84
CA LEU A 181 -9.55 -12.85 -23.65
C LEU A 181 -9.68 -11.34 -23.84
N THR A 182 -8.62 -10.69 -24.32
CA THR A 182 -8.54 -9.23 -24.41
C THR A 182 -9.00 -8.70 -25.76
N GLY A 183 -9.03 -9.51 -26.81
CA GLY A 183 -9.24 -9.03 -28.18
C GLY A 183 -8.08 -8.18 -28.73
N ILE A 184 -6.95 -8.10 -28.03
CA ILE A 184 -5.71 -7.49 -28.52
C ILE A 184 -4.99 -8.51 -29.39
N THR A 185 -4.54 -8.10 -30.58
CA THR A 185 -3.83 -8.98 -31.52
C THR A 185 -2.38 -8.56 -31.67
N ASP A 186 -1.50 -9.50 -32.05
CA ASP A 186 -0.10 -9.18 -32.38
C ASP A 186 0.03 -8.08 -33.43
N GLY A 187 -0.89 -8.05 -34.40
CA GLY A 187 -0.93 -7.01 -35.43
C GLY A 187 -1.19 -5.62 -34.84
N MET A 188 -2.09 -5.51 -33.85
CA MET A 188 -2.34 -4.24 -33.15
C MET A 188 -1.12 -3.80 -32.33
N LEU A 189 -0.48 -4.73 -31.60
CA LEU A 189 0.71 -4.42 -30.82
C LEU A 189 1.91 -4.05 -31.71
N ALA A 190 2.02 -4.63 -32.90
CA ALA A 190 3.07 -4.31 -33.85
C ALA A 190 2.88 -2.97 -34.56
N ASN A 191 1.63 -2.63 -34.91
CA ASN A 191 1.32 -1.43 -35.71
C ASN A 191 1.06 -0.20 -34.85
N ASP A 192 0.30 -0.36 -33.76
CA ASP A 192 -0.16 0.74 -32.90
C ASP A 192 0.56 0.78 -31.55
N GLY A 193 1.25 -0.31 -31.19
CA GLY A 193 2.00 -0.41 -29.94
C GLY A 193 3.16 0.57 -29.90
N LYS A 194 3.27 1.27 -28.78
CA LYS A 194 4.38 2.18 -28.48
C LYS A 194 5.42 1.52 -27.57
N ASP A 195 6.61 2.11 -27.55
CA ASP A 195 7.64 1.75 -26.57
C ASP A 195 7.16 2.06 -25.14
N ILE A 196 7.33 1.10 -24.23
CA ILE A 196 6.83 1.21 -22.86
C ILE A 196 7.47 2.38 -22.10
N ALA A 197 8.75 2.69 -22.32
CA ALA A 197 9.42 3.77 -21.60
C ALA A 197 8.81 5.12 -21.98
N VAL A 198 8.53 5.34 -23.28
CA VAL A 198 7.85 6.55 -23.77
C VAL A 198 6.44 6.66 -23.20
N VAL A 199 5.68 5.55 -23.18
CA VAL A 199 4.32 5.53 -22.63
C VAL A 199 4.32 5.81 -21.13
N LEU A 200 5.31 5.31 -20.38
CA LEU A 200 5.42 5.57 -18.95
C LEU A 200 5.68 7.03 -18.65
N ASP A 201 6.50 7.74 -19.44
CA ASP A 201 6.71 9.18 -19.29
C ASP A 201 5.40 9.95 -19.51
N GLU A 202 4.70 9.66 -20.61
CA GLU A 202 3.38 10.26 -20.90
C GLU A 202 2.35 9.94 -19.79
N PHE A 203 2.40 8.72 -19.25
CA PHE A 203 1.51 8.26 -18.18
C PHE A 203 1.80 8.97 -16.85
N LEU A 204 3.07 9.12 -16.47
CA LEU A 204 3.48 9.82 -15.25
C LEU A 204 3.01 11.28 -15.26
N ASP A 205 3.13 11.95 -16.40
CA ASP A 205 2.61 13.31 -16.59
C ASP A 205 1.08 13.35 -16.49
N PHE A 206 0.40 12.35 -17.05
CA PHE A 206 -1.06 12.24 -17.00
C PHE A 206 -1.59 12.07 -15.56
N VAL A 207 -0.99 11.15 -14.78
CA VAL A 207 -1.45 10.82 -13.43
C VAL A 207 -0.99 11.80 -12.37
N GLY A 208 0.20 12.41 -12.55
CA GLY A 208 0.81 13.33 -11.60
C GLY A 208 0.74 12.82 -10.15
N ASN A 209 0.16 13.63 -9.26
CA ASN A 209 -0.02 13.28 -7.83
C ASN A 209 -1.45 12.84 -7.49
N ALA A 210 -2.26 12.45 -8.48
CA ALA A 210 -3.63 12.03 -8.27
C ALA A 210 -3.74 10.78 -7.39
N ILE A 211 -4.91 10.56 -6.81
CA ILE A 211 -5.26 9.30 -6.16
C ILE A 211 -5.61 8.30 -7.25
N LEU A 212 -4.85 7.21 -7.32
CA LEU A 212 -5.09 6.14 -8.28
C LEU A 212 -6.25 5.27 -7.81
N VAL A 213 -7.20 5.00 -8.69
CA VAL A 213 -8.36 4.15 -8.40
C VAL A 213 -8.34 3.00 -9.38
N GLY A 214 -8.64 1.78 -8.91
CA GLY A 214 -8.80 0.66 -9.82
C GLY A 214 -9.38 -0.58 -9.16
N TYR A 215 -9.82 -1.56 -9.93
CA TYR A 215 -10.28 -2.83 -9.41
C TYR A 215 -9.09 -3.77 -9.24
N ASN A 216 -8.78 -4.13 -7.99
CA ASN A 216 -7.53 -4.83 -7.66
C ASN A 216 -6.25 -4.04 -8.03
N VAL A 217 -6.32 -2.70 -8.05
CA VAL A 217 -5.29 -1.70 -8.42
C VAL A 217 -3.83 -1.96 -7.97
N LYS A 218 -3.62 -2.78 -6.94
CA LYS A 218 -2.27 -3.21 -6.54
C LYS A 218 -1.58 -4.03 -7.64
N PHE A 219 -2.35 -4.78 -8.41
CA PHE A 219 -1.87 -5.54 -9.56
C PHE A 219 -1.28 -4.58 -10.60
N ASP A 220 -2.07 -3.61 -11.02
CA ASP A 220 -1.70 -2.59 -12.02
C ASP A 220 -0.47 -1.80 -11.59
N ILE A 221 -0.48 -1.29 -10.35
CA ILE A 221 0.64 -0.54 -9.77
C ILE A 221 1.90 -1.42 -9.71
N SER A 222 1.77 -2.73 -9.47
CA SER A 222 2.92 -3.63 -9.42
C SER A 222 3.60 -3.80 -10.79
N PHE A 223 2.81 -3.92 -11.86
CA PHE A 223 3.31 -3.96 -13.23
C PHE A 223 3.93 -2.63 -13.65
N LEU A 224 3.23 -1.52 -13.41
CA LEU A 224 3.75 -0.18 -13.71
C LEU A 224 5.07 0.09 -12.97
N ASN A 225 5.18 -0.27 -11.69
CA ASN A 225 6.41 -0.08 -10.92
C ASN A 225 7.56 -0.99 -11.39
N ALA A 226 7.27 -2.20 -11.87
CA ALA A 226 8.29 -3.07 -12.43
C ALA A 226 8.88 -2.47 -13.71
N GLU A 227 8.05 -1.96 -14.61
CA GLU A 227 8.50 -1.29 -15.83
C GLU A 227 9.21 0.05 -15.53
N LEU A 228 8.68 0.86 -14.62
CA LEU A 228 9.34 2.10 -14.16
C LEU A 228 10.75 1.82 -13.63
N LYS A 229 10.91 0.76 -12.83
CA LYS A 229 12.22 0.34 -12.31
C LYS A 229 13.19 -0.04 -13.43
N LYS A 230 12.73 -0.75 -14.47
CA LYS A 230 13.54 -1.12 -15.65
C LYS A 230 13.99 0.12 -16.42
N SER A 231 13.14 1.14 -16.51
CA SER A 231 13.43 2.42 -17.18
C SER A 231 14.19 3.43 -16.30
N GLY A 232 14.55 3.09 -15.06
CA GLY A 232 15.29 3.97 -14.14
C GLY A 232 14.45 5.05 -13.46
N HIS A 233 13.12 4.96 -13.54
CA HIS A 233 12.19 5.85 -12.86
C HIS A 233 11.99 5.47 -11.39
N ALA A 234 11.59 6.46 -10.59
CA ALA A 234 11.11 6.20 -9.24
C ALA A 234 9.76 5.47 -9.28
N ALA A 235 9.50 4.64 -8.28
CA ALA A 235 8.20 3.99 -8.13
C ALA A 235 7.07 5.01 -7.93
N LEU A 236 5.87 4.66 -8.38
CA LEU A 236 4.63 5.38 -8.08
C LEU A 236 4.41 5.43 -6.58
N MET A 237 4.36 6.65 -6.03
CA MET A 237 4.11 6.93 -4.62
C MET A 237 2.69 7.47 -4.37
N ASN A 238 1.84 7.44 -5.39
CA ASN A 238 0.47 7.91 -5.33
C ASN A 238 -0.33 7.12 -4.27
N LYS A 239 -1.28 7.81 -3.64
CA LYS A 239 -2.29 7.09 -2.85
C LYS A 239 -3.15 6.27 -3.82
N SER A 240 -3.62 5.12 -3.37
CA SER A 240 -4.46 4.24 -4.17
C SER A 240 -5.73 3.82 -3.45
N ILE A 241 -6.85 3.74 -4.16
CA ILE A 241 -8.12 3.18 -3.68
C ILE A 241 -8.43 1.92 -4.49
N CYS A 242 -8.68 0.81 -3.80
CA CYS A 242 -9.01 -0.46 -4.44
C CYS A 242 -10.53 -0.70 -4.42
N LEU A 243 -11.16 -0.64 -5.60
CA LEU A 243 -12.62 -0.80 -5.74
C LEU A 243 -13.12 -2.18 -5.31
N LEU A 244 -12.30 -3.23 -5.47
CA LEU A 244 -12.60 -4.56 -4.95
C LEU A 244 -12.83 -4.56 -3.43
N GLN A 245 -12.01 -3.81 -2.69
CA GLN A 245 -12.15 -3.72 -1.22
C GLN A 245 -13.38 -2.89 -0.83
N GLU A 246 -13.64 -1.81 -1.55
CA GLU A 246 -14.82 -0.98 -1.34
C GLU A 246 -16.12 -1.72 -1.66
N ALA A 247 -16.14 -2.51 -2.74
CA ALA A 247 -17.24 -3.39 -3.10
C ALA A 247 -17.48 -4.45 -2.01
N LYS A 248 -16.45 -5.11 -1.50
CA LYS A 248 -16.55 -6.07 -0.37
C LYS A 248 -17.10 -5.44 0.90
N ARG A 249 -16.70 -4.20 1.19
CA ARG A 249 -17.15 -3.45 2.37
C ARG A 249 -18.63 -3.09 2.28
N LYS A 250 -19.09 -2.64 1.10
CA LYS A 250 -20.45 -2.15 0.86
C LYS A 250 -21.46 -3.26 0.52
N GLN A 251 -21.02 -4.34 -0.13
CA GLN A 251 -21.88 -5.44 -0.57
C GLN A 251 -21.39 -6.78 -0.05
N LYS A 252 -21.77 -7.14 1.18
CA LYS A 252 -21.20 -8.31 1.89
C LYS A 252 -21.63 -9.68 1.37
N LEU A 253 -22.67 -9.76 0.54
CA LEU A 253 -23.38 -11.01 0.19
C LEU A 253 -23.42 -11.30 -1.32
N LEU A 254 -22.39 -10.89 -2.07
CA LEU A 254 -22.24 -11.31 -3.47
C LEU A 254 -21.72 -12.74 -3.55
N ARG A 255 -22.12 -13.47 -4.59
CA ARG A 255 -21.68 -14.86 -4.81
C ARG A 255 -20.15 -14.94 -4.96
N ASP A 256 -19.59 -13.94 -5.63
CA ASP A 256 -18.16 -13.73 -5.86
C ASP A 256 -17.92 -12.23 -6.05
N TYR A 257 -16.66 -11.82 -6.00
CA TYR A 257 -16.24 -10.42 -6.19
C TYR A 257 -15.36 -10.29 -7.44
N LYS A 258 -15.68 -11.02 -8.51
CA LYS A 258 -15.11 -10.71 -9.83
C LYS A 258 -15.69 -9.38 -10.31
N LEU A 259 -14.91 -8.60 -11.07
CA LEU A 259 -15.33 -7.29 -11.58
C LEU A 259 -16.71 -7.39 -12.26
N SER A 260 -16.88 -8.31 -13.20
CA SER A 260 -18.15 -8.54 -13.90
C SER A 260 -19.35 -8.82 -12.99
N THR A 261 -19.15 -9.52 -11.87
CA THR A 261 -20.22 -9.80 -10.90
C THR A 261 -20.59 -8.54 -10.11
N VAL A 262 -19.60 -7.73 -9.73
CA VAL A 262 -19.83 -6.45 -9.05
C VAL A 262 -20.49 -5.46 -10.00
N LEU A 263 -20.00 -5.30 -11.23
CA LEU A 263 -20.59 -4.41 -12.23
C LEU A 263 -22.07 -4.73 -12.48
N LYS A 264 -22.41 -6.01 -12.66
CA LYS A 264 -23.81 -6.46 -12.81
C LYS A 264 -24.68 -6.11 -11.59
N LYS A 265 -24.13 -6.20 -10.37
CA LYS A 265 -24.88 -5.80 -9.15
C LYS A 265 -25.25 -4.32 -9.16
N TYR A 266 -24.43 -3.49 -9.79
CA TYR A 266 -24.58 -2.05 -9.86
C TYR A 266 -25.20 -1.59 -11.20
N ASP A 267 -25.77 -2.49 -12.00
CA ASP A 267 -26.37 -2.20 -13.30
C ASP A 267 -25.41 -1.45 -14.26
N ILE A 268 -24.14 -1.84 -14.25
CA ILE A 268 -23.10 -1.34 -15.18
C ILE A 268 -22.85 -2.40 -16.25
N SER A 269 -22.71 -1.96 -17.51
CA SER A 269 -22.45 -2.86 -18.64
C SER A 269 -21.15 -3.63 -18.45
N THR A 270 -21.16 -4.91 -18.85
CA THR A 270 -19.97 -5.78 -18.87
C THR A 270 -19.56 -6.15 -20.29
N GLU A 271 -20.09 -5.46 -21.30
CA GLU A 271 -19.76 -5.68 -22.70
C GLU A 271 -18.36 -5.15 -23.01
N GLY A 272 -17.53 -5.96 -23.65
CA GLY A 272 -16.17 -5.57 -24.03
C GLY A 272 -15.16 -5.50 -22.87
N LEU A 273 -15.47 -6.09 -21.71
CA LEU A 273 -14.49 -6.23 -20.61
C LEU A 273 -13.25 -6.98 -21.07
N HIS A 274 -12.15 -6.80 -20.34
CA HIS A 274 -10.79 -7.23 -20.72
C HIS A 274 -10.16 -6.37 -21.81
N ARG A 275 -10.60 -5.11 -21.88
CA ARG A 275 -9.90 -4.04 -22.58
C ARG A 275 -9.64 -2.96 -21.57
N ALA A 276 -8.40 -2.50 -21.45
CA ALA A 276 -8.03 -1.61 -20.35
C ALA A 276 -8.90 -0.36 -20.28
N TYR A 277 -9.23 0.24 -21.44
CA TYR A 277 -10.10 1.40 -21.50
C TYR A 277 -11.55 1.11 -21.07
N VAL A 278 -12.09 -0.04 -21.50
CA VAL A 278 -13.47 -0.42 -21.16
C VAL A 278 -13.58 -0.72 -19.68
N ASP A 279 -12.60 -1.44 -19.13
CA ASP A 279 -12.51 -1.77 -17.72
C ASP A 279 -12.34 -0.50 -16.88
N ALA A 280 -11.39 0.39 -17.21
CA ALA A 280 -11.21 1.67 -16.52
C ALA A 280 -12.48 2.55 -16.55
N LYS A 281 -13.24 2.53 -17.65
CA LYS A 281 -14.51 3.27 -17.74
C LYS A 281 -15.60 2.66 -16.87
N ALA A 282 -15.75 1.33 -16.89
CA ALA A 282 -16.69 0.63 -16.03
C ALA A 282 -16.33 0.80 -14.53
N GLU A 283 -15.04 0.82 -14.22
CA GLU A 283 -14.52 1.10 -12.89
C GLU A 283 -14.77 2.54 -12.43
N TYR A 284 -14.66 3.51 -13.34
CA TYR A 284 -15.05 4.89 -13.06
C TYR A 284 -16.53 4.99 -12.69
N GLU A 285 -17.42 4.37 -13.48
CA GLU A 285 -18.86 4.31 -13.17
C GLU A 285 -19.13 3.60 -11.83
N LEU A 286 -18.39 2.52 -11.55
CA LEU A 286 -18.49 1.81 -10.29
C LEU A 286 -18.04 2.69 -9.11
N ALA A 287 -16.93 3.42 -9.25
CA ALA A 287 -16.42 4.34 -8.25
C ALA A 287 -17.44 5.44 -7.92
N MET A 288 -18.11 5.99 -8.94
CA MET A 288 -19.24 6.91 -8.77
C MET A 288 -20.38 6.26 -7.97
N LYS A 289 -20.83 5.05 -8.33
CA LYS A 289 -21.91 4.35 -7.60
C LYS A 289 -21.51 3.90 -6.19
N LEU A 290 -20.22 3.77 -5.92
CA LEU A 290 -19.68 3.50 -4.59
C LEU A 290 -19.42 4.78 -3.78
N ASN A 291 -19.68 5.98 -4.31
CA ASN A 291 -19.40 7.28 -3.69
C ASN A 291 -17.91 7.39 -3.26
N ILE A 292 -17.00 7.08 -4.17
CA ILE A 292 -15.55 7.27 -3.99
C ILE A 292 -15.13 8.68 -4.33
N PHE A 293 -15.72 9.22 -5.41
CA PHE A 293 -15.60 10.61 -5.83
C PHE A 293 -16.64 11.48 -5.14
#